data_AF-A0A498HF75-F1
#
_entry.id   AF-A0A498HF75-F1
#
_cell.length_a   1.000
_cell.length_b   1.000
_cell.length_c   1.000
_cell.angle_alpha   90.00
_cell.angle_beta   90.00
_cell.angle_gamma   90.00
#
_symmetry.space_group_name_H-M   'P 1'
#
loop_
_entity.id
_entity.type
_entity.pdbx_description
1 polymer ?
#
loop_
_entity_poly.entity_id
_entity_poly.type
_entity_poly.pdbx_seq_one_letter_code
_entity_poly.pdbx_strand_id
1 'polypeptide(L)'
;MLLSYDKLSIYRHIQTADWDLLPILSRIFDVGRSFHSCSWSWIPRSANMVANFVIRNISPEMCSFGWVVQPPASLVGILNKDGLPCPPL
;
A
#
# COMPACT_ATOMS: atom_id res chain seq x y z
N MET A 1 20.35 5.06 -11.74
CA MET A 1 20.66 5.01 -10.29
C MET A 1 19.63 4.11 -9.63
N LEU A 2 19.91 2.81 -9.55
CA LEU A 2 19.01 1.86 -8.91
C LEU A 2 19.32 1.88 -7.41
N LEU A 3 18.41 2.44 -6.62
CA LEU A 3 18.47 2.28 -5.17
C LEU A 3 18.10 0.82 -4.87
N SER A 4 19.12 -0.04 -4.83
CA SER A 4 18.99 -1.38 -4.27
C SER A 4 18.79 -1.21 -2.77
N TYR A 5 17.53 -1.18 -2.33
CA TYR A 5 17.23 -1.22 -0.91
C TYR A 5 17.59 -2.60 -0.39
N ASP A 6 18.71 -2.67 0.33
CA ASP A 6 19.11 -3.91 0.97
C ASP A 6 18.02 -4.35 1.96
N LYS A 7 17.78 -5.65 2.07
CA LYS A 7 16.69 -6.24 2.88
C LYS A 7 16.66 -5.65 4.29
N LEU A 8 17.83 -5.42 4.89
CA LEU A 8 18.04 -4.78 6.18
C LEU A 8 17.49 -3.34 6.29
N SER A 9 17.56 -2.56 5.21
CA SER A 9 17.04 -1.18 5.18
C SER A 9 15.51 -1.15 5.21
N ILE A 10 14.87 -2.11 4.54
CA ILE A 10 13.42 -2.32 4.58
C ILE A 10 13.01 -2.74 5.99
N TYR A 11 13.67 -3.73 6.59
CA TYR A 11 13.38 -4.16 7.98
C TYR A 11 13.53 -3.03 9.02
N ARG A 12 14.53 -2.15 8.87
CA ARG A 12 14.70 -0.99 9.77
C ARG A 12 13.58 0.04 9.64
N HIS A 13 13.14 0.35 8.42
CA HIS A 13 11.99 1.23 8.20
C HIS A 13 10.68 0.61 8.71
N ILE A 14 10.58 -0.72 8.67
CA ILE A 14 9.43 -1.48 9.14
C ILE A 14 9.30 -1.44 10.66
N GLN A 15 10.40 -1.50 11.41
CA GLN A 15 10.35 -1.35 12.87
C GLN A 15 9.88 0.04 13.32
N THR A 16 9.98 1.04 12.44
CA THR A 16 9.44 2.38 12.64
C THR A 16 8.06 2.59 12.00
N ALA A 17 7.52 1.58 11.30
CA ALA A 17 6.25 1.67 10.59
C ALA A 17 5.08 1.17 11.43
N ASP A 18 3.88 1.59 11.02
CA ASP A 18 2.59 1.28 11.62
C ASP A 18 2.41 -0.22 11.92
N TRP A 19 1.90 -0.56 13.11
CA TRP A 19 1.77 -1.95 13.56
C TRP A 19 0.89 -2.79 12.62
N ASP A 20 -0.01 -2.15 11.90
CA ASP A 20 -0.91 -2.79 10.92
C ASP A 20 -0.19 -3.29 9.66
N LEU A 21 0.98 -2.74 9.32
CA LEU A 21 1.74 -3.16 8.15
C LEU A 21 2.64 -4.37 8.42
N LEU A 22 3.03 -4.58 9.68
CA LEU A 22 3.95 -5.66 10.07
C LEU A 22 3.45 -7.06 9.66
N PRO A 23 2.19 -7.45 9.89
CA PRO A 23 1.69 -8.77 9.51
C PRO A 23 1.72 -8.99 7.99
N ILE A 24 1.38 -7.96 7.22
CA ILE A 24 1.35 -8.01 5.75
C ILE A 24 2.77 -8.24 5.22
N LEU A 25 3.73 -7.46 5.72
CA LEU A 25 5.12 -7.54 5.28
C LEU A 25 5.80 -8.84 5.71
N SER A 26 5.53 -9.34 6.93
CA SER A 26 6.02 -10.65 7.36
C SER A 26 5.57 -11.74 6.39
N ARG A 27 4.28 -11.75 6.03
CA ARG A 27 3.73 -12.72 5.09
C ARG A 27 4.36 -12.60 3.71
N ILE A 28 4.58 -11.38 3.20
CA ILE A 28 5.27 -11.15 1.93
C ILE A 28 6.68 -11.75 1.96
N PHE A 29 7.44 -11.54 3.02
CA PHE A 29 8.79 -12.10 3.15
C PHE A 29 8.81 -13.61 3.35
N ASP A 30 7.83 -14.18 4.06
CA ASP A 30 7.68 -15.63 4.22
C ASP A 30 7.47 -16.30 2.87
N VAL A 31 6.57 -15.76 2.06
CA VAL A 31 6.35 -16.22 0.68
C VAL A 31 7.59 -15.98 -0.18
N GLY A 32 8.27 -14.85 -0.04
CA GLY A 32 9.52 -14.57 -0.75
C GLY A 32 10.62 -15.60 -0.47
N ARG A 33 10.66 -16.18 0.73
CA ARG A 33 11.62 -17.21 1.14
C ARG A 33 11.37 -18.59 0.50
N SER A 34 10.17 -18.85 -0.03
CA SER A 34 9.90 -20.12 -0.74
C SER A 34 10.49 -20.16 -2.14
N PHE A 35 10.92 -19.02 -2.69
CA PHE A 35 11.58 -18.96 -4.00
C PHE A 35 13.09 -19.16 -3.85
N HIS A 36 13.70 -19.81 -4.85
CA HIS A 36 15.17 -19.96 -4.90
C HIS A 36 15.89 -18.60 -4.90
N SER A 37 15.32 -17.62 -5.61
CA SER A 37 15.76 -16.22 -5.57
C SER A 37 14.54 -15.30 -5.65
N CYS A 38 14.60 -14.18 -4.92
CA CYS A 38 13.54 -13.17 -4.89
C CYS A 38 14.18 -11.78 -4.79
N SER A 39 13.90 -10.93 -5.77
CA SER A 39 14.39 -9.55 -5.84
C SER A 39 13.23 -8.57 -5.94
N TRP A 40 13.38 -7.43 -5.27
CA TRP A 40 12.37 -6.38 -5.26
C TRP A 40 12.91 -5.17 -6.02
N SER A 41 12.10 -4.60 -6.92
CA SER A 41 12.46 -3.39 -7.66
C SER A 41 11.30 -2.40 -7.63
N TRP A 42 11.65 -1.12 -7.51
CA TRP A 42 10.71 -0.04 -7.70
C TRP A 42 10.61 0.29 -9.18
N ILE A 43 9.39 0.21 -9.72
CA ILE A 43 9.11 0.57 -11.11
C ILE A 43 8.08 1.72 -11.17
N PRO A 44 8.20 2.65 -12.14
CA PRO A 44 7.19 3.69 -12.32
C PRO A 44 5.80 3.09 -12.56
N ARG A 45 4.74 3.77 -12.10
CA ARG A 45 3.35 3.33 -12.34
C ARG A 45 3.04 3.17 -13.83
N SER A 46 3.60 4.02 -14.68
CA SER A 46 3.49 3.93 -16.15
C SER A 46 4.12 2.65 -16.72
N ALA A 47 5.09 2.05 -16.04
CA ALA A 47 5.66 0.75 -16.40
C ALA A 47 4.87 -0.44 -15.79
N ASN A 48 4.02 -0.20 -14.80
CA ASN A 48 3.20 -1.21 -14.12
C ASN A 48 1.69 -1.07 -14.39
N MET A 49 1.33 -0.63 -15.60
CA MET A 49 -0.06 -0.30 -15.92
C MET A 49 -1.01 -1.50 -15.79
N VAL A 50 -0.54 -2.72 -16.05
CA VAL A 50 -1.36 -3.93 -15.94
C VAL A 50 -1.79 -4.17 -14.50
N ALA A 51 -0.85 -4.18 -13.54
CA ALA A 51 -1.21 -4.34 -12.13
C ALA A 51 -2.08 -3.17 -11.64
N ASN A 52 -1.79 -1.95 -12.09
CA ASN A 52 -2.61 -0.78 -11.78
C ASN A 52 -4.05 -0.91 -12.32
N PHE A 53 -4.22 -1.44 -13.55
CA PHE A 53 -5.53 -1.70 -14.13
C PHE A 53 -6.30 -2.76 -13.31
N VAL A 54 -5.65 -3.86 -12.94
CA VAL A 54 -6.27 -4.93 -12.14
C VAL A 54 -6.78 -4.39 -10.80
N ILE A 55 -5.94 -3.66 -10.06
CA ILE A 55 -6.35 -3.08 -8.77
C ILE A 55 -7.48 -2.07 -8.93
N ARG A 56 -7.47 -1.24 -9.98
CA ARG A 56 -8.54 -0.28 -10.25
C ARG A 56 -9.90 -0.94 -10.48
N ASN A 57 -9.93 -2.13 -11.07
CA ASN A 57 -11.18 -2.83 -11.37
C ASN A 57 -11.66 -3.70 -10.20
N ILE A 58 -10.73 -4.28 -9.42
CA ILE A 58 -11.06 -5.15 -8.29
C ILE A 58 -11.37 -4.35 -7.02
N SER A 59 -10.75 -3.17 -6.87
CA SER A 59 -10.89 -2.31 -5.69
C SER A 59 -11.10 -0.85 -6.11
N PRO A 60 -12.25 -0.52 -6.72
CA PRO A 60 -12.55 0.83 -7.18
C PRO A 60 -12.49 1.88 -6.04
N GLU A 61 -12.76 1.46 -4.79
CA GLU A 61 -12.66 2.29 -3.58
C GLU A 61 -11.23 2.80 -3.30
N MET A 62 -10.21 2.04 -3.72
CA MET A 62 -8.80 2.46 -3.59
C MET A 62 -8.31 3.30 -4.77
N CYS A 63 -9.13 3.44 -5.82
CA CYS A 63 -8.81 4.33 -6.93
C CYS A 63 -9.12 5.78 -6.52
N SER A 64 -8.20 6.70 -6.78
CA SER A 64 -8.35 8.13 -6.44
C SER A 64 -9.62 8.79 -6.99
N PHE A 65 -10.21 8.22 -8.04
CA PHE A 65 -11.49 8.66 -8.61
C PHE A 65 -12.69 8.38 -7.68
N GLY A 66 -12.60 7.37 -6.81
CA GLY A 66 -13.65 7.01 -5.86
C GLY A 66 -13.63 7.85 -4.59
N TRP A 67 -12.54 8.57 -4.28
CA TRP A 67 -12.38 9.25 -2.98
C TRP A 67 -13.37 10.38 -2.74
N VAL A 68 -13.90 10.97 -3.81
CA VAL A 68 -14.95 12.00 -3.73
C VAL A 68 -16.28 11.39 -3.27
N VAL A 69 -16.54 10.12 -3.62
CA VAL A 69 -17.79 9.41 -3.33
C VAL A 69 -17.65 8.57 -2.06
N GLN A 70 -16.54 7.84 -1.92
CA GLN A 70 -16.22 6.97 -0.81
C GLN A 70 -14.76 7.19 -0.40
N PRO A 71 -14.51 8.14 0.51
CA PRO A 71 -13.16 8.44 0.94
C PRO A 71 -12.57 7.28 1.76
N PRO A 72 -11.23 7.15 1.80
CA PRO A 72 -10.57 6.15 2.62
C PRO A 72 -11.01 6.26 4.08
N ALA A 73 -11.14 5.13 4.78
CA ALA A 73 -11.54 5.11 6.18
C ALA A 73 -10.62 5.96 7.08
N SER A 74 -9.35 6.10 6.72
CA SER A 74 -8.40 7.00 7.39
C SER A 74 -8.79 8.47 7.25
N LEU A 75 -9.27 8.90 6.07
CA LEU A 75 -9.77 10.26 5.84
C LEU A 75 -11.10 10.49 6.56
N VAL A 76 -12.01 9.50 6.55
CA VAL A 76 -13.25 9.55 7.33
C VAL A 76 -12.95 9.69 8.83
N GLY A 77 -11.96 8.96 9.34
CA GLY A 77 -11.51 9.05 10.73
C GLY A 77 -10.96 10.43 11.10
N ILE A 78 -10.23 11.09 10.19
CA ILE A 78 -9.75 12.47 10.36
C ILE A 78 -10.92 13.46 10.37
N LEU A 79 -11.81 13.39 9.37
CA LEU A 79 -12.97 14.28 9.26
C LEU A 79 -13.89 14.18 10.48
N ASN A 80 -14.12 12.96 10.98
CA ASN A 80 -14.91 12.73 12.19
C ASN A 80 -14.26 13.34 13.44
N LYS A 81 -12.92 13.25 13.57
CA LYS A 81 -12.19 13.92 14.66
C LYS A 81 -12.25 15.44 14.57
N ASP A 82 -12.30 15.99 13.36
CA ASP A 82 -12.41 17.43 13.13
C ASP A 82 -13.85 17.97 13.24
N GLY A 83 -14.82 17.11 13.59
CA GLY A 83 -16.23 17.48 13.74
C GLY A 83 -16.93 17.78 12.42
N LEU A 84 -16.33 17.39 11.29
CA LEU A 84 -16.90 17.56 9.97
C LEU A 84 -17.89 16.42 9.67
N PRO A 85 -18.99 16.71 8.93
CA PRO A 85 -19.98 15.70 8.60
C PRO A 85 -19.32 14.55 7.82
N CYS A 86 -19.59 13.32 8.24
CA CYS A 86 -19.12 12.15 7.54
C CYS A 86 -19.66 12.18 6.10
N PRO A 87 -18.82 11.98 5.08
CA PRO A 87 -19.29 11.82 3.71
C PRO A 87 -20.23 10.60 3.62
N PRO A 88 -21.21 10.64 2.71
CA PRO A 88 -22.17 9.55 2.56
C PRO A 88 -21.45 8.24 2.23
N LEU A 89 -21.92 7.15 2.85
CA LEU A 89 -21.50 5.78 2.54
C LEU A 89 -21.97 5.35 1.15
#